data_AF-A0A433PSS9-F1
#
_entry.id   AF-A0A433PSS9-F1
#
_cell.length_a   1.000
_cell.length_b   1.000
_cell.length_c   1.000
_cell.angle_alpha   90.00
_cell.angle_beta   90.00
_cell.angle_gamma   90.00
#
_symmetry.space_group_name_H-M   'P 1'
#
loop_
_entity.id
_entity.type
_entity.pdbx_description
1 polymer ?
#
loop_
_entity_poly.entity_id
_entity_poly.type
_entity_poly.pdbx_seq_one_letter_code
_entity_poly.pdbx_strand_id
1 'polypeptide(L)'
;MRFFESFQEACSTVFNSVTEQVNQYGYNVVLTGHSLGAALTVLQALDFYQNAGYDSSTMSVYTYGEPRVGDPSFSAYVDSLGLSIYRTINENDLVPHLAPESFGYMHHGIEYWIGDSAGDVLECVTDEDYSCADSTVPFTSISAHLKYWK
;
A
#
# COMPACT_ATOMS: atom_id res chain seq x y z
N MET A 1 3.86 14.16 -5.99
CA MET A 1 2.44 13.78 -5.85
C MET A 1 1.88 14.41 -4.57
N ARG A 2 0.57 14.67 -4.48
CA ARG A 2 -0.07 15.38 -3.36
C ARG A 2 -0.90 14.44 -2.47
N PHE A 3 -0.41 13.23 -2.23
CA PHE A 3 -1.12 12.21 -1.44
C PHE A 3 -1.48 12.72 -0.04
N PHE A 4 -0.53 13.39 0.61
CA PHE A 4 -0.73 13.93 1.96
C PHE A 4 -1.83 15.00 2.02
N GLU A 5 -1.93 15.88 1.02
CA GLU A 5 -3.00 16.89 0.97
C GLU A 5 -4.37 16.21 0.84
N SER A 6 -4.52 15.25 -0.07
CA SER A 6 -5.78 14.49 -0.23
C SER A 6 -6.12 13.66 1.00
N PHE A 7 -5.12 13.12 1.70
CA PHE A 7 -5.31 12.42 2.97
C PHE A 7 -5.86 13.37 4.04
N GLN A 8 -5.30 14.57 4.17
CA GLN A 8 -5.73 15.56 5.16
C GLN A 8 -7.18 16.01 5.00
N GLU A 9 -7.73 15.96 3.79
CA GLU A 9 -9.13 16.33 3.54
C GLU A 9 -10.14 15.33 4.14
N ALA A 10 -9.76 14.06 4.31
CA ALA A 10 -10.68 12.99 4.71
C ALA A 10 -10.30 12.30 6.03
N CYS A 11 -9.06 12.43 6.50
CA CYS A 11 -8.52 11.64 7.61
C CYS A 11 -9.35 11.74 8.89
N SER A 12 -9.77 12.94 9.29
CA SER A 12 -10.55 13.12 10.52
C SER A 12 -11.89 12.39 10.48
N THR A 13 -12.54 12.37 9.32
CA THR A 13 -13.84 11.72 9.14
C THR A 13 -13.70 10.21 9.23
N VAL A 14 -12.68 9.65 8.56
CA VAL A 14 -12.39 8.22 8.59
C VAL A 14 -11.95 7.79 9.99
N PHE A 15 -11.02 8.53 10.59
CA PHE A 15 -10.47 8.24 11.92
C PHE A 15 -11.57 8.16 12.97
N ASN A 16 -12.43 9.19 13.06
CA ASN A 16 -13.51 9.22 14.05
C ASN A 16 -14.52 8.09 13.83
N SER A 17 -14.92 7.86 12.58
CA SER A 17 -15.93 6.84 12.26
C SER A 17 -15.44 5.43 12.59
N VAL A 18 -14.19 5.12 12.23
CA VAL A 18 -13.61 3.79 12.47
C VAL A 18 -13.36 3.57 13.95
N THR A 19 -12.78 4.54 14.66
CA THR A 19 -12.53 4.41 16.11
C THR A 19 -13.82 4.24 16.91
N GLU A 20 -14.90 4.93 16.54
CA GLU A 20 -16.22 4.73 17.15
C GLU A 20 -16.73 3.30 16.95
N GLN A 21 -16.66 2.77 15.72
CA GLN A 21 -17.09 1.39 15.42
C GLN A 21 -16.23 0.34 16.14
N VAL A 22 -14.90 0.52 16.19
CA VAL A 22 -14.00 -0.39 16.91
C VAL A 22 -14.29 -0.38 18.40
N ASN A 23 -14.48 0.79 19.01
CA ASN A 23 -14.84 0.90 20.43
C ASN A 23 -16.19 0.27 20.75
N GLN A 24 -17.13 0.34 19.81
CA GLN A 24 -18.47 -0.22 20.00
C GLN A 24 -18.50 -1.75 19.86
N TYR A 25 -17.75 -2.32 18.92
CA TYR A 25 -17.90 -3.72 18.54
C TYR A 25 -16.67 -4.59 18.78
N GLY A 26 -15.49 -4.01 19.01
CA GLY A 26 -14.25 -4.73 19.29
C GLY A 26 -13.72 -5.56 18.11
N TYR A 27 -14.05 -5.19 16.87
CA TYR A 27 -13.54 -5.85 15.67
C TYR A 27 -12.15 -5.35 15.27
N ASN A 28 -11.39 -6.21 14.60
CA ASN A 28 -10.18 -5.82 13.89
C ASN A 28 -10.52 -5.02 12.63
N VAL A 29 -9.62 -4.11 12.25
CA VAL A 29 -9.77 -3.21 11.11
C VAL A 29 -8.98 -3.73 9.92
N VAL A 30 -9.65 -3.82 8.77
CA VAL A 30 -8.99 -4.05 7.49
C VAL A 30 -9.05 -2.76 6.69
N LEU A 31 -7.89 -2.21 6.35
CA LEU A 31 -7.79 -1.08 5.44
C LEU A 31 -7.42 -1.58 4.06
N THR A 32 -8.07 -1.03 3.05
CA THR A 32 -7.74 -1.36 1.67
C THR A 32 -7.96 -0.20 0.74
N GLY A 33 -7.15 -0.15 -0.32
CA GLY A 33 -7.24 0.84 -1.37
C GLY A 33 -6.59 0.36 -2.66
N HIS A 34 -7.07 0.91 -3.76
CA HIS A 34 -6.53 0.69 -5.10
C HIS A 34 -5.93 1.99 -5.64
N SER A 35 -4.84 1.90 -6.41
CA SER A 35 -4.24 3.06 -7.09
C SER A 35 -3.84 4.17 -6.12
N LEU A 36 -4.15 5.42 -6.44
CA LEU A 36 -4.06 6.55 -5.51
C LEU A 36 -4.68 6.26 -4.13
N GLY A 37 -5.81 5.53 -4.08
CA GLY A 37 -6.47 5.17 -2.84
C GLY A 37 -5.61 4.27 -1.95
N ALA A 38 -4.72 3.45 -2.52
CA ALA A 38 -3.77 2.66 -1.76
C ALA A 38 -2.78 3.55 -0.99
N ALA A 39 -2.24 4.59 -1.64
CA ALA A 39 -1.34 5.54 -0.96
C ALA A 39 -2.05 6.24 0.21
N LEU A 40 -3.33 6.61 0.05
CA LEU A 40 -4.13 7.18 1.14
C LEU A 40 -4.40 6.17 2.27
N THR A 41 -4.55 4.89 1.91
CA THR A 41 -4.78 3.80 2.86
C THR A 41 -3.57 3.61 3.77
N VAL A 42 -2.35 3.66 3.22
CA VAL A 42 -1.11 3.61 4.01
C VAL A 42 -1.04 4.79 4.98
N LEU A 43 -1.29 6.02 4.50
CA LEU A 43 -1.28 7.21 5.37
C LEU A 43 -2.31 7.12 6.50
N GLN A 44 -3.50 6.59 6.21
CA GLN A 44 -4.53 6.37 7.23
C GLN A 44 -4.15 5.28 8.23
N ALA A 45 -3.46 4.22 7.80
CA ALA A 45 -2.95 3.19 8.71
C ALA A 45 -1.90 3.77 9.68
N LEU A 46 -1.00 4.64 9.19
CA LEU A 46 -0.04 5.34 10.05
C LEU A 46 -0.72 6.25 11.06
N ASP A 47 -1.78 6.95 10.65
CA ASP A 47 -2.59 7.79 11.54
C ASP A 47 -3.27 6.97 12.64
N PHE A 48 -3.85 5.81 12.30
CA PHE A 48 -4.39 4.89 13.32
C PHE A 48 -3.32 4.34 14.26
N TYR A 49 -2.15 3.97 13.75
CA TYR A 49 -1.04 3.51 14.58
C TYR A 49 -0.61 4.58 15.58
N GLN A 50 -0.37 5.81 15.09
CA GLN A 50 0.15 6.91 15.91
C GLN A 50 -0.89 7.47 16.91
N ASN A 51 -2.15 7.59 16.49
CA ASN A 51 -3.16 8.36 17.23
C ASN A 51 -4.25 7.50 17.90
N ALA A 52 -4.44 6.25 17.46
CA ALA A 52 -5.40 5.31 18.05
C ALA A 52 -4.73 4.10 18.73
N GLY A 53 -3.40 3.95 18.60
CA GLY A 53 -2.65 2.83 19.18
C GLY A 53 -2.94 1.49 18.50
N TYR A 54 -3.40 1.52 17.24
CA TYR A 54 -3.60 0.30 16.47
C TYR A 54 -2.25 -0.29 16.06
N ASP A 55 -2.20 -1.60 15.89
CA ASP A 55 -1.00 -2.37 15.55
C ASP A 55 -1.36 -3.57 14.67
N SER A 56 -0.39 -4.45 14.38
CA SER A 56 -0.63 -5.64 13.56
C SER A 56 -1.60 -6.66 14.17
N SER A 57 -1.92 -6.56 15.47
CA SER A 57 -2.92 -7.42 16.12
C SER A 57 -4.36 -6.93 15.92
N THR A 58 -4.52 -5.62 15.66
CA THR A 58 -5.82 -4.93 15.56
C THR A 58 -6.11 -4.45 14.14
N MET A 59 -5.10 -4.39 13.27
CA MET A 59 -5.20 -3.80 11.94
C MET A 59 -4.39 -4.57 10.89
N SER A 60 -4.92 -4.65 9.67
CA SER A 60 -4.19 -5.13 8.49
C SER A 60 -4.46 -4.23 7.29
N VAL A 61 -3.46 -4.04 6.43
CA VAL A 61 -3.51 -3.14 5.28
C VAL A 61 -3.26 -3.92 4.00
N TYR A 62 -4.18 -3.81 3.05
CA TYR A 62 -4.09 -4.47 1.73
C TYR A 62 -4.20 -3.43 0.63
N THR A 63 -3.14 -3.25 -0.13
CA THR A 63 -3.12 -2.29 -1.23
C THR A 63 -3.00 -2.98 -2.58
N TYR A 64 -3.57 -2.35 -3.60
CA TYR A 64 -3.59 -2.86 -4.97
C TYR A 64 -3.09 -1.78 -5.92
N GLY A 65 -1.96 -2.02 -6.58
CA GLY A 65 -1.40 -1.06 -7.54
C GLY A 65 -0.99 0.25 -6.85
N GLU A 66 -0.40 0.13 -5.66
CA GLU A 66 0.01 1.25 -4.84
C GLU A 66 1.22 1.97 -5.47
N PRO A 67 1.15 3.28 -5.76
CA PRO A 67 2.33 4.05 -6.13
C PRO A 67 3.25 4.28 -4.93
N ARG A 68 4.56 4.45 -5.16
CA ARG A 68 5.53 4.82 -4.12
C ARG A 68 5.06 6.07 -3.37
N VAL A 69 4.90 5.96 -2.05
CA VAL A 69 4.27 7.00 -1.22
C VAL A 69 5.27 8.06 -0.75
N GLY A 70 6.49 7.65 -0.41
CA GLY A 70 7.50 8.50 0.20
C GLY A 70 8.93 8.14 -0.21
N ASP A 71 9.88 8.76 0.48
CA ASP A 71 11.31 8.54 0.28
C ASP A 71 11.82 7.32 1.08
N PRO A 72 13.10 6.92 0.96
CA PRO A 72 13.66 5.81 1.73
C PRO A 72 13.55 5.98 3.26
N SER A 73 13.50 7.22 3.77
CA SER A 73 13.34 7.45 5.22
C SER A 73 11.90 7.16 5.65
N PHE A 74 10.93 7.53 4.82
CA PHE A 74 9.53 7.16 5.00
C PHE A 74 9.36 5.64 4.92
N SER A 75 9.93 5.00 3.90
CA SER A 75 9.82 3.54 3.74
C SER A 75 10.39 2.80 4.96
N ALA A 76 11.63 3.10 5.35
CA ALA A 76 12.25 2.52 6.53
C ALA A 76 11.47 2.80 7.83
N TYR A 77 10.84 3.97 7.94
CA TYR A 77 9.97 4.27 9.07
C TYR A 77 8.76 3.32 9.09
N VAL A 78 8.05 3.15 7.98
CA VAL A 78 6.88 2.27 7.91
C VAL A 78 7.25 0.83 8.23
N ASP A 79 8.34 0.31 7.68
CA ASP A 79 8.78 -1.06 7.93
C ASP A 79 9.19 -1.28 9.39
N SER A 80 9.76 -0.26 10.03
CA SER A 80 10.15 -0.34 11.45
C SER A 80 8.97 -0.51 12.40
N LEU A 81 7.74 -0.21 11.96
CA LEU A 81 6.54 -0.32 12.80
C LEU A 81 6.04 -1.76 12.94
N GLY A 82 6.49 -2.69 12.09
CA GLY A 82 6.02 -4.07 12.09
C GLY A 82 4.52 -4.21 11.80
N LEU A 83 3.95 -3.24 11.05
CA LEU A 83 2.57 -3.29 10.59
C LEU A 83 2.39 -4.33 9.49
N SER A 84 1.24 -4.99 9.46
CA SER A 84 0.90 -5.94 8.40
C SER A 84 0.40 -5.19 7.16
N ILE A 85 1.34 -4.79 6.29
CA ILE A 85 1.08 -4.09 5.03
C ILE A 85 1.43 -5.02 3.86
N TYR A 86 0.42 -5.36 3.08
CA TYR A 86 0.50 -6.27 1.93
C TYR A 86 0.24 -5.47 0.65
N ARG A 87 1.29 -5.26 -0.15
CA ARG A 87 1.19 -4.55 -1.43
C ARG A 87 1.03 -5.54 -2.56
N THR A 88 -0.15 -5.59 -3.17
CA THR A 88 -0.37 -6.42 -4.34
C THR A 88 -0.09 -5.64 -5.62
N ILE A 89 0.69 -6.24 -6.52
CA ILE A 89 0.97 -5.71 -7.86
C ILE A 89 0.49 -6.71 -8.91
N ASN A 90 -0.19 -6.21 -9.95
CA ASN A 90 -0.71 -7.06 -11.03
C ASN A 90 0.13 -6.95 -12.30
N GLU A 91 0.63 -8.08 -12.80
CA GLU A 91 1.37 -8.21 -14.05
C GLU A 91 2.39 -7.07 -14.24
N ASN A 92 2.28 -6.31 -15.33
CA ASN A 92 3.11 -5.16 -15.65
C ASN A 92 2.44 -3.82 -15.33
N ASP A 93 1.70 -3.73 -14.22
CA ASP A 93 1.04 -2.48 -13.78
C ASP A 93 2.04 -1.32 -13.68
N LEU A 94 1.75 -0.23 -14.40
CA LEU A 94 2.58 0.98 -14.39
C LEU A 94 2.60 1.70 -13.03
N VAL A 95 1.51 1.67 -12.27
CA VAL A 95 1.30 2.58 -11.13
C VAL A 95 2.29 2.33 -9.98
N PRO A 96 2.60 1.08 -9.60
CA PRO A 96 3.61 0.81 -8.57
C PRO A 96 4.99 1.38 -8.88
N HIS A 97 5.35 1.56 -10.14
CA HIS A 97 6.65 2.12 -10.51
C HIS A 97 6.67 3.67 -10.49
N LEU A 98 5.61 4.31 -9.99
CA LEU A 98 5.48 5.77 -9.88
C LEU A 98 5.40 6.20 -8.41
N ALA A 99 6.03 7.30 -7.97
CA ALA A 99 7.04 8.06 -8.71
C ALA A 99 8.33 7.24 -8.90
N PRO A 100 9.20 7.55 -9.89
CA PRO A 100 10.43 6.80 -10.12
C PRO A 100 11.41 6.87 -8.93
N GLU A 101 12.17 5.81 -8.70
CA GLU A 101 13.25 5.79 -7.69
C GLU A 101 14.32 6.85 -7.93
N SER A 102 14.60 7.19 -9.20
CA SER A 102 15.53 8.26 -9.56
C SER A 102 15.12 9.64 -9.05
N PHE A 103 13.85 9.79 -8.63
CA PHE A 103 13.31 11.00 -8.00
C PHE A 103 13.30 10.89 -6.47
N GLY A 104 13.90 9.84 -5.91
CA GLY A 104 14.07 9.63 -4.47
C GLY A 104 12.89 8.96 -3.77
N TYR A 105 12.07 8.18 -4.48
CA TYR A 105 10.94 7.45 -3.90
C TYR A 105 11.27 5.97 -3.72
N MET A 106 10.71 5.33 -2.70
CA MET A 106 10.94 3.91 -2.40
C MET A 106 9.70 3.29 -1.78
N HIS A 107 9.39 2.04 -2.16
CA HIS A 107 8.34 1.25 -1.53
C HIS A 107 8.70 0.80 -0.12
N HIS A 108 7.67 0.38 0.61
CA HIS A 108 7.72 -0.21 1.95
C HIS A 108 6.81 -1.44 1.96
N GLY A 109 6.87 -2.26 3.00
CA GLY A 109 6.01 -3.42 3.16
C GLY A 109 6.27 -4.51 2.11
N ILE A 110 5.52 -5.61 2.21
CA ILE A 110 5.82 -6.80 1.41
C ILE A 110 5.06 -6.75 0.09
N GLU A 111 5.79 -6.96 -1.02
CA GLU A 111 5.20 -7.10 -2.35
C GLU A 111 4.67 -8.53 -2.59
N TYR A 112 3.44 -8.59 -3.07
CA TYR A 112 2.76 -9.79 -3.55
C TYR A 112 2.42 -9.59 -5.03
N TRP A 113 3.16 -10.26 -5.90
CA TRP A 113 3.06 -10.06 -7.34
C TRP A 113 2.24 -11.15 -8.02
N ILE A 114 1.23 -10.73 -8.78
CA ILE A 114 0.44 -11.59 -9.66
C ILE A 114 1.14 -11.58 -11.02
N GLY A 115 2.08 -12.51 -11.22
CA GLY A 115 2.99 -12.48 -12.38
C GLY A 115 2.37 -12.92 -13.71
N ASP A 116 1.23 -13.61 -13.66
CA ASP A 116 0.56 -14.11 -14.86
C ASP A 116 -0.97 -14.17 -14.72
N SER A 117 -1.62 -14.45 -15.85
CA SER A 117 -3.07 -14.62 -15.95
C SER A 117 -3.63 -15.87 -15.24
N ALA A 118 -2.80 -16.74 -14.67
CA ALA A 118 -3.29 -17.85 -13.84
C ALA A 118 -3.69 -17.37 -12.44
N GLY A 119 -3.23 -16.18 -12.04
CA GLY A 119 -3.55 -15.57 -10.75
C GLY A 119 -2.68 -16.09 -9.60
N ASP A 120 -1.61 -16.82 -9.91
CA ASP A 120 -0.64 -17.27 -8.92
C ASP A 120 0.12 -16.06 -8.34
N VAL A 121 0.31 -16.07 -7.02
CA VAL A 121 0.89 -14.95 -6.28
C VAL A 121 2.29 -15.32 -5.80
N LEU A 122 3.27 -14.51 -6.16
CA LEU A 122 4.64 -14.58 -5.66
C LEU A 122 4.83 -13.58 -4.52
N GLU A 123 5.29 -14.04 -3.37
CA GLU A 123 5.78 -13.16 -2.29
C GLU A 123 7.23 -12.78 -2.58
N CYS A 124 7.51 -11.48 -2.66
CA CYS A 124 8.81 -10.93 -3.02
C CYS A 124 9.69 -10.74 -1.79
N VAL A 125 11.01 -10.86 -1.96
CA VAL A 125 11.95 -10.93 -0.82
C VAL A 125 12.38 -9.55 -0.35
N THR A 126 12.52 -8.60 -1.26
CA THR A 126 12.94 -7.23 -0.97
C THR A 126 11.96 -6.22 -1.55
N ASP A 127 11.98 -5.00 -1.04
CA ASP A 127 11.39 -3.87 -1.77
C ASP A 127 12.10 -3.72 -3.12
N GLU A 128 11.35 -3.38 -4.16
CA GLU A 128 11.88 -3.13 -5.52
C GLU A 128 12.66 -4.35 -6.08
N ASP A 129 12.03 -5.54 -6.03
CA ASP A 129 12.65 -6.82 -6.40
C ASP A 129 12.58 -7.07 -7.93
N TYR A 130 13.75 -7.10 -8.59
CA TYR A 130 13.88 -7.43 -10.02
C TYR A 130 13.46 -8.85 -10.40
N SER A 131 13.16 -9.72 -9.44
CA SER A 131 12.52 -11.02 -9.67
C SER A 131 10.98 -10.97 -9.65
N CYS A 132 10.40 -9.82 -9.28
CA CYS A 132 8.97 -9.57 -9.21
C CYS A 132 8.51 -8.49 -10.21
N ALA A 133 7.63 -7.55 -9.82
CA ALA A 133 7.02 -6.59 -10.73
C ALA A 133 8.04 -5.70 -11.45
N ASP A 134 9.17 -5.39 -10.80
CA ASP A 134 10.24 -4.59 -11.40
C ASP A 134 10.91 -5.27 -12.60
N SER A 135 10.79 -6.60 -12.73
CA SER A 135 11.20 -7.33 -13.94
C SER A 135 10.48 -6.86 -15.21
N THR A 136 9.33 -6.20 -15.06
CA THR A 136 8.50 -5.73 -16.18
C THR A 136 8.91 -4.35 -16.69
N VAL A 137 9.72 -3.59 -15.95
CA VAL A 137 10.19 -2.26 -16.35
C VAL A 137 11.20 -2.38 -17.51
N PRO A 138 11.09 -1.56 -18.59
CA PRO A 138 10.18 -0.43 -18.78
C PRO A 138 8.87 -0.78 -19.53
N PHE A 139 8.58 -2.05 -19.76
CA PHE A 139 7.41 -2.52 -20.51
C PHE A 139 6.15 -2.64 -19.63
N THR A 140 5.76 -1.53 -19.02
CA THR A 140 4.60 -1.42 -18.13
C THR A 140 3.31 -0.97 -18.85
N SER A 141 2.14 -1.26 -18.30
CA SER A 141 0.83 -0.96 -18.86
C SER A 141 -0.18 -0.47 -17.83
N ILE A 142 -0.89 0.61 -18.14
CA ILE A 142 -2.05 1.05 -17.35
C ILE A 142 -3.23 0.09 -17.45
N SER A 143 -3.24 -0.83 -18.41
CA SER A 143 -4.33 -1.81 -18.53
C SER A 143 -4.27 -2.87 -17.43
N ALA A 144 -3.06 -3.28 -17.04
CA ALA A 144 -2.83 -4.21 -15.93
C ALA A 144 -3.26 -3.59 -14.58
N HIS A 145 -3.22 -2.26 -14.47
CA HIS A 145 -3.69 -1.53 -13.29
C HIS A 145 -5.17 -1.71 -12.96
N LEU A 146 -6.01 -2.04 -13.95
CA LEU A 146 -7.47 -1.99 -13.82
C LEU A 146 -8.08 -3.28 -13.25
N LYS A 147 -7.30 -4.35 -13.11
CA LYS A 147 -7.82 -5.69 -12.78
C LYS A 147 -6.83 -6.43 -11.91
N TYR A 148 -7.32 -6.98 -10.81
CA TYR A 148 -6.58 -7.80 -9.86
C TYR A 148 -7.37 -9.12 -9.68
N TRP A 149 -6.74 -10.27 -9.94
CA TRP A 149 -7.33 -11.64 -10.00
C TRP A 149 -8.60 -11.79 -10.86
N LYS A 150 -8.44 -12.08 -12.16
CA LYS A 150 -9.55 -12.45 -13.05
C LYS A 150 -9.38 -13.80 -13.71
#